data_AF-A0A7K0IBE4-F1
#
_entry.id   AF-A0A7K0IBE4-F1
#
_cell.length_a   1.000
_cell.length_b   1.000
_cell.length_c   1.000
_cell.angle_alpha   90.00
_cell.angle_beta   90.00
_cell.angle_gamma   90.00
#
_symmetry.space_group_name_H-M   'P 1'
#
loop_
_entity.id
_entity.type
_entity.pdbx_description
1 polymer ?
#
loop_
_entity_poly.entity_id
_entity_poly.type
_entity_poly.pdbx_seq_one_letter_code
_entity_poly.pdbx_strand_id
1 'polypeptide(L)'
;MAGEVLRAAESAVRWAKRPSRRNPACTNYAQLLEDVCRAAKDGEGPIILAASSIDVRHWACLSRLLIMDEPALLERIHPRYLHELDCPQAVAMMQLWFQDVTGRSPAVRSWRHAREGVSYR
;
A
#
# COMPACT_ATOMS: atom_id res chain seq x y z
N MET A 1 -9.36 5.95 19.77
CA MET A 1 -8.71 4.94 18.90
C MET A 1 -8.33 5.45 17.50
N ALA A 2 -8.74 6.65 17.05
CA ALA A 2 -8.30 7.22 15.76
C ALA A 2 -6.78 7.50 15.66
N GLY A 3 -6.15 7.87 16.78
CA GLY A 3 -4.70 8.15 16.79
C GLY A 3 -3.81 6.91 16.57
N GLU A 4 -4.31 5.70 16.76
CA GLU A 4 -3.51 4.49 16.58
C GLU A 4 -3.33 4.13 15.11
N VAL A 5 -4.37 4.32 14.28
CA VAL A 5 -4.32 4.08 12.84
C VAL A 5 -3.30 5.01 12.18
N LEU A 6 -3.33 6.31 12.51
CA LEU A 6 -2.39 7.29 11.98
C LEU A 6 -0.95 7.02 12.43
N ARG A 7 -0.73 6.71 13.71
CA ARG A 7 0.62 6.33 14.19
C ARG A 7 1.15 5.08 13.50
N ALA A 8 0.30 4.09 13.24
CA ALA A 8 0.67 2.90 12.50
C ALA A 8 0.99 3.21 11.04
N ALA A 9 0.24 4.12 10.40
CA ALA A 9 0.51 4.58 9.04
C ALA A 9 1.84 5.35 8.93
N GLU A 10 2.12 6.28 9.83
CA GLU A 10 3.40 6.99 9.88
C GLU A 10 4.57 6.04 10.16
N SER A 11 4.38 5.04 11.02
CA SER A 11 5.35 3.95 11.24
C SER A 11 5.55 3.13 9.97
N ALA A 12 4.49 2.83 9.23
CA ALA A 12 4.55 2.10 7.96
C ALA A 12 5.34 2.88 6.90
N VAL A 13 5.10 4.19 6.77
CA VAL A 13 5.83 5.07 5.84
C VAL A 13 7.32 5.12 6.21
N ARG A 14 7.65 5.28 7.49
CA ARG A 14 9.06 5.23 7.95
C ARG A 14 9.71 3.88 7.68
N TRP A 15 8.98 2.77 7.86
CA TRP A 15 9.47 1.43 7.55
C TRP A 15 9.70 1.26 6.04
N ALA A 16 8.75 1.71 5.21
CA ALA A 16 8.75 1.60 3.76
C ALA A 16 9.99 2.25 3.12
N LYS A 17 10.46 3.37 3.67
CA LYS A 17 11.63 4.12 3.20
C LYS A 17 12.98 3.52 3.59
N ARG A 18 13.03 2.64 4.59
CA ARG A 18 14.30 2.04 5.02
C ARG A 18 14.84 1.09 3.94
N PRO A 19 16.16 0.93 3.83
CA PRO A 19 16.74 -0.10 2.98
C PRO A 19 16.19 -1.49 3.32
N SER A 20 15.94 -2.30 2.30
CA SER A 20 15.49 -3.68 2.48
C SER A 20 16.62 -4.52 3.08
N ARG A 21 16.27 -5.36 4.06
CA ARG A 21 17.23 -6.32 4.63
C ARG A 21 17.64 -7.42 3.64
N ARG A 22 16.76 -7.75 2.69
CA ARG A 22 17.03 -8.76 1.65
C ARG A 22 17.90 -8.20 0.53
N ASN A 23 17.68 -6.94 0.16
CA ASN A 23 18.45 -6.23 -0.84
C ASN A 23 18.65 -4.77 -0.42
N PRO A 24 19.80 -4.41 0.18
CA PRO A 24 20.07 -3.04 0.63
C PRO A 24 20.09 -1.99 -0.49
N ALA A 25 20.17 -2.39 -1.77
CA ALA A 25 20.11 -1.49 -2.91
C ALA A 25 18.70 -0.95 -3.19
N CYS A 26 17.66 -1.52 -2.58
CA CYS A 26 16.28 -1.05 -2.71
C CYS A 26 15.65 -0.78 -1.33
N THR A 27 14.50 -0.10 -1.33
CA THR A 27 13.73 0.16 -0.12
C THR A 27 12.87 -1.04 0.24
N ASN A 28 12.42 -1.12 1.50
CA ASN A 28 11.44 -2.11 1.93
C ASN A 28 10.16 -2.07 1.07
N TYR A 29 9.74 -0.87 0.64
CA TYR A 29 8.59 -0.72 -0.24
C TYR A 29 8.81 -1.33 -1.63
N ALA A 30 9.96 -1.06 -2.27
CA ALA A 30 10.25 -1.61 -3.59
C ALA A 30 10.29 -3.15 -3.56
N GLN A 31 10.91 -3.73 -2.53
CA GLN A 31 10.91 -5.19 -2.33
C GLN A 31 9.49 -5.71 -2.09
N LEU A 32 8.69 -5.03 -1.26
CA LEU A 32 7.32 -5.43 -0.98
C LEU A 32 6.46 -5.42 -2.25
N LEU A 33 6.57 -4.38 -3.07
CA LEU A 33 5.84 -4.28 -4.32
C LEU A 33 6.18 -5.45 -5.25
N GLU A 34 7.47 -5.77 -5.39
CA GLU A 34 7.91 -6.93 -6.19
C GLU A 34 7.32 -8.25 -5.66
N ASP A 35 7.42 -8.48 -4.35
CA ASP A 35 6.90 -9.69 -3.70
C ASP A 35 5.37 -9.82 -3.89
N VAL A 36 4.64 -8.72 -3.75
CA VAL A 36 3.17 -8.66 -3.90
C VAL A 36 2.77 -8.86 -5.36
N CYS A 37 3.44 -8.22 -6.31
CA CYS A 37 3.16 -8.41 -7.74
C CYS A 37 3.46 -9.84 -8.20
N ARG A 38 4.50 -10.48 -7.64
CA ARG A 38 4.78 -11.89 -7.88
C ARG A 38 3.67 -12.78 -7.31
N ALA A 39 3.28 -12.56 -6.06
CA ALA A 39 2.19 -13.31 -5.42
C ALA A 39 0.84 -13.14 -6.14
N ALA A 40 0.58 -11.95 -6.72
CA ALA A 40 -0.61 -11.69 -7.52
C ALA A 40 -0.66 -12.51 -8.82
N LYS A 41 0.50 -12.75 -9.45
CA LYS A 41 0.62 -13.53 -10.69
C LYS A 41 0.53 -15.03 -10.45
N ASP A 42 1.15 -15.52 -9.38
CA ASP A 42 1.36 -16.95 -9.16
C ASP A 42 0.25 -17.63 -8.35
N GLY A 43 -0.60 -16.87 -7.66
CA GLY A 43 -1.54 -17.41 -6.67
C GLY A 43 -3.02 -17.33 -7.06
N GLU A 44 -3.82 -18.22 -6.48
CA GLU A 44 -5.29 -18.14 -6.43
C GLU A 44 -5.70 -17.73 -4.99
N GLY A 45 -6.14 -16.49 -4.77
CA GLY A 45 -6.65 -16.00 -3.47
C GLY A 45 -6.06 -14.69 -2.90
N PRO A 46 -6.68 -14.08 -1.87
CA PRO A 46 -6.26 -12.78 -1.34
C PRO A 46 -4.81 -12.78 -0.87
N ILE A 47 -4.08 -11.70 -1.17
CA ILE A 47 -2.70 -11.54 -0.69
C ILE A 47 -2.75 -11.15 0.79
N ILE A 48 -2.64 -12.16 1.65
CA ILE A 48 -2.46 -11.99 3.09
C ILE A 48 -0.98 -12.24 3.38
N LEU A 49 -0.26 -11.17 3.70
CA LEU A 49 1.17 -11.17 3.93
C LEU A 49 1.54 -11.87 5.24
N ALA A 50 1.57 -13.21 5.24
CA ALA A 50 2.08 -14.01 6.36
C ALA A 50 3.60 -14.29 6.25
N ALA A 51 4.24 -13.97 5.11
CA ALA A 51 5.64 -14.33 4.83
C ALA A 51 6.62 -13.14 4.74
N SER A 52 6.13 -11.91 4.59
CA SER A 52 6.94 -10.69 4.70
C SER A 52 6.94 -10.23 6.15
N SER A 53 8.11 -9.86 6.68
CA SER A 53 8.32 -9.34 8.04
C SER A 53 7.67 -7.96 8.30
N ILE A 54 6.43 -7.79 7.84
CA ILE A 54 5.63 -6.58 7.91
C ILE A 54 4.76 -6.69 9.15
N ASP A 55 4.78 -5.64 9.97
CA ASP A 55 3.83 -5.50 11.06
C ASP A 55 2.42 -5.42 10.47
N VAL A 56 1.51 -6.27 10.92
CA VAL A 56 0.11 -6.31 10.46
C VAL A 56 -0.57 -4.93 10.54
N ARG A 57 -0.15 -4.08 11.49
CA ARG A 57 -0.67 -2.71 11.66
C ARG A 57 -0.25 -1.79 10.51
N HIS A 58 0.87 -2.06 9.85
CA HIS A 58 1.31 -1.30 8.68
C HIS A 58 0.46 -1.59 7.43
N TRP A 59 -0.19 -2.76 7.38
CA TRP A 59 -0.88 -3.22 6.17
C TRP A 59 -1.98 -2.27 5.71
N ALA A 60 -2.70 -1.63 6.63
CA ALA A 60 -3.73 -0.66 6.29
C ALA A 60 -3.17 0.49 5.42
N CYS A 61 -1.99 1.02 5.77
CA CYS A 61 -1.34 2.06 4.97
C CYS A 61 -0.70 1.48 3.69
N LEU A 62 0.07 0.39 3.82
CA LEU A 62 0.85 -0.17 2.71
C LEU A 62 -0.04 -0.71 1.57
N SER A 63 -1.14 -1.38 1.88
CA SER A 63 -2.10 -1.86 0.87
C SER A 63 -2.63 -0.74 -0.03
N ARG A 64 -2.88 0.44 0.54
CA ARG A 64 -3.33 1.63 -0.21
C ARG A 64 -2.22 2.16 -1.11
N LEU A 65 -1.00 2.26 -0.59
CA LEU A 65 0.16 2.67 -1.40
C LEU A 65 0.42 1.70 -2.54
N LEU A 66 0.31 0.38 -2.31
CA LEU A 66 0.49 -0.64 -3.33
C LEU A 66 -0.55 -0.51 -4.46
N ILE A 67 -1.83 -0.33 -4.12
CA ILE A 67 -2.88 -0.13 -5.14
C ILE A 67 -2.71 1.21 -5.88
N MET A 68 -2.21 2.24 -5.19
CA MET A 68 -1.88 3.52 -5.82
C MET A 68 -0.72 3.42 -6.83
N ASP A 69 0.21 2.47 -6.62
CA ASP A 69 1.30 2.17 -7.55
C ASP A 69 0.85 1.27 -8.70
N GLU A 70 0.22 0.14 -8.35
CA GLU A 70 -0.25 -0.90 -9.25
C GLU A 70 -1.76 -1.14 -9.03
N PRO A 71 -2.63 -0.44 -9.78
CA PRO A 71 -4.08 -0.54 -9.62
C PRO A 71 -4.63 -1.95 -9.83
N ALA A 72 -3.97 -2.80 -10.62
CA ALA A 72 -4.41 -4.19 -10.85
C ALA A 72 -4.40 -5.02 -9.56
N LEU A 73 -3.59 -4.63 -8.55
CA LEU A 73 -3.58 -5.31 -7.25
C LEU A 73 -4.93 -5.24 -6.52
N LEU A 74 -5.85 -4.37 -6.93
CA LEU A 74 -7.19 -4.31 -6.34
C LEU A 74 -7.99 -5.61 -6.50
N GLU A 75 -7.69 -6.42 -7.52
CA GLU A 75 -8.29 -7.75 -7.70
C GLU A 75 -7.92 -8.72 -6.57
N ARG A 76 -6.81 -8.43 -5.87
CA ARG A 76 -6.18 -9.33 -4.88
C ARG A 76 -6.06 -8.74 -3.49
N ILE A 77 -6.10 -7.42 -3.38
CA ILE A 77 -6.00 -6.64 -2.15
C ILE A 77 -7.30 -5.86 -1.99
N HIS A 78 -8.02 -6.14 -0.90
CA HIS A 78 -9.31 -5.52 -0.62
C HIS A 78 -9.25 -4.72 0.70
N PRO A 79 -8.76 -3.46 0.69
CA PRO A 79 -8.72 -2.63 1.87
C PRO A 79 -10.13 -2.38 2.41
N ARG A 80 -10.29 -2.45 3.74
CA ARG A 80 -11.49 -1.93 4.41
C ARG A 80 -11.40 -0.42 4.50
N TYR A 81 -12.55 0.25 4.38
CA TYR A 81 -12.62 1.69 4.58
C TYR A 81 -12.21 2.06 6.01
N LEU A 82 -11.29 3.00 6.13
CA LEU A 82 -10.82 3.60 7.38
C LEU A 82 -10.87 5.10 7.20
N HIS A 83 -11.73 5.79 7.96
CA HIS A 83 -11.95 7.23 7.80
C HIS A 83 -10.63 8.02 7.88
N GLU A 84 -9.73 7.62 8.77
CA GLU A 84 -8.42 8.22 9.01
C GLU A 84 -7.46 8.12 7.82
N LEU A 85 -7.69 7.18 6.89
CA LEU A 85 -6.85 6.97 5.71
C LEU A 85 -7.59 7.26 4.38
N ASP A 86 -8.92 7.33 4.41
CA ASP A 86 -9.74 7.35 3.19
C ASP A 86 -10.68 8.56 3.07
N CYS A 87 -10.78 9.42 4.08
CA CYS A 87 -11.46 10.71 3.91
C CYS A 87 -10.68 11.59 2.90
N PRO A 88 -11.30 12.61 2.28
CA PRO A 88 -10.64 13.42 1.24
C PRO A 88 -9.29 14.00 1.65
N GLN A 89 -9.18 14.47 2.90
CA GLN A 89 -7.93 15.01 3.46
C GLN A 89 -6.88 13.91 3.63
N ALA A 90 -7.29 12.74 4.09
CA ALA A 90 -6.39 11.59 4.26
C ALA A 90 -5.91 11.04 2.91
N VAL A 91 -6.75 11.05 1.87
CA VAL A 91 -6.34 10.68 0.50
C VAL A 91 -5.26 11.61 -0.03
N ALA A 92 -5.37 12.92 0.21
CA ALA A 92 -4.31 13.86 -0.15
C ALA A 92 -3.00 13.56 0.62
N MET A 93 -3.10 13.26 1.92
CA MET A 93 -1.95 12.84 2.72
C MET A 93 -1.32 11.53 2.22
N MET A 94 -2.13 10.55 1.84
CA MET A 94 -1.66 9.28 1.26
C MET A 94 -0.88 9.50 -0.04
N GLN A 95 -1.26 10.47 -0.88
CA GLN A 95 -0.51 10.83 -2.08
C GLN A 95 0.84 11.47 -1.75
N LEU A 96 0.90 12.31 -0.72
CA LEU A 96 2.17 12.87 -0.24
C LEU A 96 3.08 11.78 0.31
N TRP A 97 2.54 10.85 1.11
CA TRP A 97 3.29 9.70 1.61
C TRP A 97 3.74 8.77 0.48
N PHE A 98 2.93 8.56 -0.55
CA PHE A 98 3.33 7.81 -1.73
C PHE A 98 4.55 8.44 -2.41
N GLN A 99 4.51 9.75 -2.63
CA GLN A 99 5.63 10.48 -3.24
C GLN A 99 6.88 10.45 -2.36
N ASP A 100 6.73 10.58 -1.04
CA ASP A 100 7.85 10.50 -0.08
C ASP A 100 8.49 9.10 -0.02
N VAL A 101 7.70 8.03 -0.23
CA VAL A 101 8.18 6.64 -0.24
C VAL A 101 8.84 6.27 -1.57
N THR A 102 8.29 6.74 -2.69
CA THR A 102 8.65 6.22 -4.03
C THR A 102 9.39 7.21 -4.91
N GLY A 103 9.35 8.51 -4.60
CA GLY A 103 9.82 9.59 -5.46
C GLY A 103 8.97 9.81 -6.72
N ARG A 104 7.83 9.13 -6.87
CA ARG A 104 6.98 9.16 -8.07
C ARG A 104 5.58 9.67 -7.74
N SER A 105 4.83 10.04 -8.78
CA SER A 105 3.38 10.24 -8.69
C SER A 105 2.65 8.89 -8.73
N PRO A 106 1.55 8.72 -7.98
CA PRO A 106 0.77 7.49 -8.01
C PRO A 106 0.02 7.34 -9.33
N ALA A 107 -0.17 6.10 -9.79
CA ALA A 107 -0.95 5.78 -10.99
C ALA A 107 -2.44 6.14 -10.81
N VAL A 108 -2.95 6.00 -9.58
CA VAL A 108 -4.31 6.37 -9.20
C VAL A 108 -4.32 7.14 -7.88
N ARG A 109 -5.27 8.08 -7.75
CA ARG A 109 -5.37 8.99 -6.59
C ARG A 109 -5.64 8.29 -5.25
N SER A 110 -6.32 7.14 -5.27
CA SER A 110 -6.64 6.33 -4.11
C SER A 110 -7.05 4.93 -4.55
N TRP A 111 -7.10 3.97 -3.62
CA TRP A 111 -7.61 2.64 -3.90
C TRP A 111 -9.10 2.66 -4.31
N ARG A 112 -9.88 3.63 -3.82
CA ARG A 112 -11.29 3.79 -4.21
C ARG A 112 -11.42 4.28 -5.64
N HIS A 113 -10.55 5.19 -6.06
CA HIS A 113 -10.48 5.63 -7.45
C HIS A 113 -10.08 4.47 -8.37
N ALA A 114 -9.15 3.61 -7.95
CA ALA A 114 -8.85 2.37 -8.65
C ALA A 114 -10.10 1.51 -8.85
N ARG A 115 -10.92 1.35 -7.79
CA ARG A 115 -12.16 0.55 -7.84
C ARG A 115 -13.22 1.11 -8.77
N GLU A 116 -13.36 2.42 -8.85
CA GLU A 116 -14.29 3.07 -9.78
C GLU A 116 -13.88 2.87 -11.24
N GLY A 117 -12.57 2.82 -11.52
CA GLY A 117 -12.00 2.51 -12.82
C GLY A 117 -12.15 1.04 -13.26
N VAL A 118 -12.46 0.13 -12.34
CA VAL A 118 -12.68 -1.32 -12.59
C VAL A 118 -14.17 -1.62 -12.87
N SER A 119 -15.00 -0.60 -13.15
CA SER A 119 -16.36 -0.84 -13.66
C SER A 119 -16.31 -1.75 -14.89
N TYR A 120 -16.80 -2.98 -14.71
CA TYR A 120 -16.82 -4.07 -15.67
C TYR A 120 -17.12 -3.57 -17.10
N ARG A 121 -16.16 -3.78 -18.00
CA ARG A 121 -16.42 -3.89 -19.43
C ARG A 121 -16.71 -5.34 -19.77
#